data_AF-A0A8S8Z164-F1
#
_entry.id   AF-A0A8S8Z164-F1
#
_cell.length_a   1.000
_cell.length_b   1.000
_cell.length_c   1.000
_cell.angle_alpha   90.00
_cell.angle_beta   90.00
_cell.angle_gamma   90.00
#
_symmetry.space_group_name_H-M   'P 1'
#
loop_
_entity.id
_entity.type
_entity.pdbx_description
1 polymer ?
#
loop_
_entity_poly.entity_id
_entity_poly.type
_entity_poly.pdbx_seq_one_letter_code
_entity_poly.pdbx_strand_id
1 'polypeptide(L)'
;MKPVEVPDFKDYFVSFENVVGKYQDLIIRKIGDSGKGVLRQIVKDLETLDSIRCFFAILFLARDEKVTLEQKDDDILVTLITDIPKKSEGNGKNRKSG
;
A
#
# COMPACT_ATOMS: atom_id res chain seq x y z
N MET A 1 -13.46 24.16 36.29
CA MET A 1 -12.77 23.49 35.16
C MET A 1 -12.80 22.00 35.41
N LYS A 2 -13.24 21.19 34.45
CA LYS A 2 -12.97 19.75 34.50
C LYS A 2 -11.48 19.54 34.19
N PRO A 3 -10.79 18.59 34.83
CA PRO A 3 -9.40 18.29 34.51
C PRO A 3 -9.28 17.97 33.02
N VAL A 4 -8.25 18.49 32.35
CA VAL A 4 -7.85 17.97 31.04
C VAL A 4 -7.28 16.59 31.33
N GLU A 5 -8.04 15.54 31.04
CA GLU A 5 -7.51 14.17 31.07
C GLU A 5 -6.33 14.13 30.11
N VAL A 6 -5.14 13.86 30.66
CA VAL A 6 -3.93 13.70 29.86
C VAL A 6 -4.12 12.42 29.06
N PRO A 7 -4.23 12.50 27.73
CA PRO A 7 -4.59 11.31 26.97
C PRO A 7 -3.44 10.30 27.02
N ASP A 8 -3.76 9.02 27.21
CA ASP A 8 -2.76 7.96 27.26
C ASP A 8 -2.17 7.75 25.85
N PHE A 9 -0.84 7.89 25.71
CA PHE A 9 -0.13 7.63 24.46
C PHE A 9 -0.39 6.22 23.91
N LYS A 10 -0.67 5.27 24.79
CA LYS A 10 -1.01 3.90 24.42
C LYS A 10 -2.33 3.82 23.66
N ASP A 11 -3.32 4.63 24.04
CA ASP A 11 -4.62 4.69 23.35
C ASP A 11 -4.49 5.32 21.96
N TYR A 12 -3.60 6.31 21.79
CA TYR A 12 -3.28 6.85 20.47
C TYR A 12 -2.58 5.84 19.57
N PHE A 13 -1.68 5.04 20.13
CA PHE A 13 -0.97 4.02 19.38
C PHE A 13 -1.90 2.92 18.88
N VAL A 14 -2.77 2.39 19.77
CA VAL A 14 -3.80 1.40 19.39
C VAL A 14 -4.78 1.98 18.37
N SER A 15 -5.21 3.22 18.56
CA SER A 15 -6.07 3.91 17.58
C SER A 15 -5.36 4.05 16.22
N PHE A 16 -4.06 4.33 16.22
CA PHE A 16 -3.26 4.46 15.02
C PHE A 16 -3.06 3.14 14.29
N GLU A 17 -2.76 2.05 14.99
CA GLU A 17 -2.64 0.70 14.40
C GLU A 17 -3.95 0.25 13.76
N ASN A 18 -5.09 0.48 14.43
CA ASN A 18 -6.41 0.17 13.89
C ASN A 18 -6.70 0.98 12.61
N VAL A 19 -6.29 2.25 12.60
CA VAL A 19 -6.37 3.12 11.42
C VAL A 19 -5.52 2.55 10.30
N VAL A 20 -4.24 2.20 10.55
CA VAL A 20 -3.34 1.61 9.54
C VAL A 20 -3.92 0.32 8.97
N GLY A 21 -4.43 -0.58 9.82
CA GLY A 21 -5.06 -1.84 9.39
C GLY A 21 -6.25 -1.61 8.45
N LYS A 22 -7.13 -0.66 8.79
CA LYS A 22 -8.27 -0.28 7.93
C LYS A 22 -7.82 0.19 6.54
N TYR A 23 -6.78 1.01 6.45
CA TYR A 23 -6.29 1.48 5.15
C TYR A 23 -5.50 0.40 4.41
N GLN A 24 -4.81 -0.51 5.10
CA GLN A 24 -4.16 -1.67 4.46
C GLN A 24 -5.18 -2.47 3.64
N ASP A 25 -6.32 -2.85 4.24
CA ASP A 25 -7.36 -3.61 3.53
C ASP A 25 -7.94 -2.84 2.34
N LEU A 26 -8.13 -1.52 2.52
CA LEU A 26 -8.58 -0.63 1.44
C LEU A 26 -7.59 -0.61 0.27
N ILE A 27 -6.29 -0.48 0.57
CA ILE A 27 -5.21 -0.43 -0.43
C ILE A 27 -5.17 -1.74 -1.21
N ILE A 28 -5.17 -2.89 -0.53
CA ILE A 28 -5.18 -4.22 -1.17
C ILE A 28 -6.39 -4.36 -2.09
N ARG A 29 -7.58 -3.95 -1.62
CA ARG A 29 -8.81 -3.98 -2.43
C ARG A 29 -8.74 -3.05 -3.66
N LYS A 30 -8.21 -1.84 -3.51
CA LYS A 30 -8.09 -0.85 -4.60
C LYS A 30 -7.05 -1.26 -5.65
N ILE A 31 -5.98 -1.94 -5.23
CA ILE A 31 -4.96 -2.50 -6.12
C ILE A 31 -5.49 -3.76 -6.84
N GLY A 32 -6.30 -4.55 -6.14
CA GLY A 32 -6.99 -5.73 -6.69
C GLY A 32 -6.04 -6.75 -7.30
N ASP A 33 -6.55 -7.55 -8.23
CA ASP A 33 -5.83 -8.66 -8.88
C ASP A 33 -4.63 -8.20 -9.72
N SER A 34 -4.56 -6.91 -10.07
CA SER A 34 -3.47 -6.37 -10.88
C SER A 34 -2.14 -6.31 -10.13
N GLY A 35 -2.18 -6.37 -8.79
CA GLY A 35 -1.01 -6.26 -7.93
C GLY A 35 -0.37 -4.88 -7.91
N LYS A 36 -0.87 -3.89 -8.66
CA LYS A 36 -0.33 -2.52 -8.67
C LYS A 36 -1.40 -1.43 -8.82
N GLY A 37 -1.16 -0.26 -8.24
CA GLY A 37 -2.05 0.90 -8.37
C GLY A 37 -1.31 2.21 -8.12
N VAL A 38 -1.75 3.29 -8.75
CA VAL A 38 -1.19 4.64 -8.50
C VAL A 38 -1.92 5.32 -7.34
N LEU A 39 -1.18 6.02 -6.48
CA LEU A 39 -1.68 6.62 -5.25
C LEU A 39 -2.90 7.50 -5.51
N ARG A 40 -2.87 8.36 -6.54
CA ARG A 40 -4.00 9.24 -6.88
C ARG A 40 -5.29 8.48 -7.15
N GLN A 41 -5.24 7.25 -7.70
CA GLN A 41 -6.43 6.42 -7.90
C GLN A 41 -6.85 5.69 -6.63
N ILE A 42 -5.88 5.26 -5.80
CA ILE A 42 -6.15 4.60 -4.52
C ILE A 42 -6.93 5.55 -3.59
N VAL A 43 -6.58 6.84 -3.56
CA VAL A 43 -7.20 7.84 -2.68
C VAL A 43 -8.31 8.67 -3.33
N LYS A 44 -8.64 8.43 -4.60
CA LYS A 44 -9.54 9.29 -5.40
C LYS A 44 -10.89 9.62 -4.74
N ASP A 45 -11.45 8.68 -3.98
CA ASP A 45 -12.77 8.79 -3.36
C ASP A 45 -12.68 9.04 -1.84
N LEU A 46 -11.50 9.36 -1.32
CA LEU A 46 -11.25 9.63 0.09
C LEU A 46 -11.25 11.13 0.37
N GLU A 47 -11.75 11.50 1.54
CA GLU A 47 -11.55 12.85 2.05
C GLU A 47 -10.06 13.14 2.29
N THR A 48 -9.66 14.41 2.35
CA THR A 48 -8.26 14.82 2.49
C THR A 48 -7.55 14.13 3.66
N LEU A 49 -8.21 14.05 4.82
CA LEU A 49 -7.63 13.47 6.02
C LEU A 49 -7.45 11.95 5.87
N ASP A 50 -8.42 11.29 5.25
CA ASP A 50 -8.34 9.86 4.94
C ASP A 50 -7.31 9.55 3.85
N SER A 51 -7.11 10.46 2.89
CA SER A 51 -6.06 10.38 1.88
C SER A 51 -4.67 10.43 2.51
N ILE A 52 -4.46 11.34 3.48
CA ILE A 52 -3.20 11.45 4.24
C ILE A 52 -2.94 10.17 5.04
N ARG A 53 -3.96 9.65 5.75
CA ARG A 53 -3.85 8.39 6.49
C ARG A 53 -3.53 7.21 5.58
N CYS A 54 -4.17 7.15 4.42
CA CYS A 54 -3.91 6.13 3.40
C CYS A 54 -2.47 6.22 2.90
N PHE A 55 -1.96 7.43 2.65
CA PHE A 55 -0.56 7.63 2.28
C PHE A 55 0.40 7.14 3.37
N PHE A 56 0.18 7.49 4.64
CA PHE A 56 1.00 6.96 5.73
C PHE A 56 0.92 5.43 5.82
N ALA A 57 -0.27 4.83 5.70
CA ALA A 57 -0.41 3.38 5.69
C ALA A 57 0.42 2.73 4.58
N ILE A 58 0.43 3.31 3.36
CA ILE A 58 1.28 2.84 2.26
C ILE A 58 2.78 2.88 2.64
N LEU A 59 3.24 3.93 3.34
CA LEU A 59 4.62 4.01 3.83
C LEU A 59 4.93 2.92 4.87
N PHE A 60 3.99 2.61 5.77
CA PHE A 60 4.15 1.49 6.72
C PHE A 60 4.19 0.15 6.00
N LEU A 61 3.34 -0.06 5.00
CA LEU A 61 3.37 -1.29 4.20
C LEU A 61 4.69 -1.45 3.43
N ALA A 62 5.27 -0.35 2.96
CA ALA A 62 6.56 -0.37 2.29
C ALA A 62 7.69 -0.69 3.28
N ARG A 63 7.65 -0.10 4.48
CA ARG A 63 8.57 -0.42 5.58
C ARG A 63 8.51 -1.89 5.96
N ASP A 64 7.31 -2.47 5.99
CA ASP A 64 7.07 -3.89 6.30
C ASP A 64 7.34 -4.82 5.10
N GLU A 65 7.91 -4.32 4.00
CA GLU A 65 8.21 -5.08 2.78
C GLU A 65 6.99 -5.80 2.16
N LYS A 66 5.78 -5.25 2.35
CA LYS A 66 4.54 -5.75 1.75
C LYS A 66 4.26 -5.13 0.38
N VAL A 67 4.77 -3.91 0.15
CA VAL A 67 4.66 -3.19 -1.13
C VAL A 67 5.99 -2.55 -1.51
N THR A 68 6.20 -2.35 -2.81
CA THR A 68 7.22 -1.42 -3.33
C THR A 68 6.57 -0.11 -3.76
N LEU A 69 7.34 0.98 -3.65
CA LEU A 69 6.95 2.31 -4.10
C LEU A 69 7.91 2.78 -5.18
N GLU A 70 7.36 3.29 -6.27
CA GLU A 70 8.11 3.89 -7.38
C GLU A 70 7.47 5.24 -7.74
N GLN A 71 8.29 6.27 -7.90
CA GLN A 71 7.79 7.55 -8.42
C GLN A 71 7.54 7.42 -9.92
N LYS A 72 6.32 7.75 -10.35
CA LYS A 72 5.94 7.76 -11.76
C LYS A 72 5.33 9.11 -12.08
N ASP A 73 6.10 9.93 -12.80
CA ASP A 73 5.78 11.34 -13.05
C ASP A 73 5.49 12.07 -11.71
N ASP A 74 4.33 12.71 -11.60
CA ASP A 74 3.86 13.40 -10.39
C ASP A 74 3.01 12.50 -9.46
N ASP A 75 3.07 11.18 -9.62
CA ASP A 75 2.31 10.19 -8.84
C ASP A 75 3.22 9.10 -8.25
N ILE A 76 2.66 8.25 -7.39
CA ILE A 76 3.37 7.16 -6.73
C ILE A 76 2.73 5.83 -7.14
N LEU A 77 3.49 4.97 -7.81
CA LEU A 77 3.09 3.61 -8.11
C LEU A 77 3.35 2.73 -6.88
N VAL A 78 2.30 2.06 -6.40
CA VAL A 78 2.32 1.09 -5.31
C VAL A 78 2.18 -0.30 -5.93
N THR A 79 3.10 -1.21 -5.65
CA THR A 79 3.06 -2.59 -6.15
C THR A 79 3.13 -3.57 -4.99
N LEU A 80 2.22 -4.52 -4.91
CA LEU A 80 2.25 -5.61 -3.93
C LEU A 80 3.50 -6.47 -4.15
N ILE A 81 4.21 -6.76 -3.08
CA ILE A 81 5.27 -7.77 -3.06
C ILE A 81 4.55 -9.10 -2.90
N THR A 82 4.26 -9.77 -4.03
CA THR A 82 3.77 -11.14 -4.01
C THR A 82 4.95 -12.08 -3.81
N ASP A 83 4.84 -13.02 -2.89
CA ASP A 83 5.77 -14.16 -2.71
C ASP A 83 5.75 -15.16 -3.89
N ILE A 84 5.29 -14.72 -5.06
CA ILE A 84 5.25 -15.53 -6.27
C ILE A 84 6.65 -15.46 -6.89
N PRO A 85 7.41 -16.57 -6.94
CA PRO A 85 8.70 -16.58 -7.61
C PRO A 85 8.46 -16.13 -9.06
N LYS A 86 9.18 -15.09 -9.49
CA LYS A 86 9.11 -14.61 -10.87
C LYS A 86 9.37 -15.78 -11.80
N LYS A 87 8.31 -16.29 -12.45
CA LYS A 87 8.47 -17.27 -13.52
C LYS A 87 9.20 -16.55 -14.65
N SER A 88 10.45 -16.94 -14.87
CA SER A 88 11.26 -16.46 -15.97
C SER A 88 10.48 -16.62 -17.27
N GLU A 89 10.38 -15.53 -18.03
CA GLU A 89 9.81 -15.53 -19.36
C GLU A 89 10.63 -16.49 -20.23
N GLY A 90 9.95 -17.49 -20.77
CA GLY A 90 10.56 -18.55 -21.57
C GLY A 90 11.17 -18.00 -22.86
N ASN A 91 12.46 -18.23 -23.06
CA ASN A 91 13.07 -18.06 -24.37
C ASN A 91 12.80 -19.32 -25.20
N GLY A 92 11.65 -19.34 -25.88
CA GLY A 92 11.37 -20.31 -26.94
C GLY A 92 12.28 -20.06 -28.14
N LYS A 93 13.47 -20.68 -28.16
CA LYS A 93 14.22 -20.91 -29.40
C LYS A 93 13.87 -22.27 -29.95
N ASN A 94 12.80 -22.30 -30.75
CA ASN A 94 12.54 -23.35 -31.70
C ASN A 94 13.63 -23.31 -32.78
N ARG A 95 14.47 -24.33 -32.85
CA ARG A 95 15.27 -24.64 -34.04
C ARG A 95 14.96 -26.07 -34.47
N LYS A 96 13.97 -26.20 -35.35
CA LYS A 96 13.96 -27.25 -36.37
C LYS A 96 15.05 -26.93 -37.40
N SER A 97 15.82 -27.95 -37.77
CA SER A 97 16.12 -28.37 -39.16
C SER A 97 17.48 -29.05 -39.24
N GLY A 98 17.52 -30.21 -39.90
CA GLY A 98 18.73 -30.87 -40.38
C GLY A 98 18.89 -32.27 -39.84
#